data_AF-A0A4T0G6S8-F1
#
_entry.id   AF-A0A4T0G6S8-F1
#
_cell.length_a   1.000
_cell.length_b   1.000
_cell.length_c   1.000
_cell.angle_alpha   90.00
_cell.angle_beta   90.00
_cell.angle_gamma   90.00
#
_symmetry.space_group_name_H-M   'P 1'
#
loop_
_entity.id
_entity.type
_entity.pdbx_description
1 polymer ?
#
loop_
_entity_poly.entity_id
_entity_poly.type
_entity_poly.pdbx_seq_one_letter_code
_entity_poly.pdbx_strand_id
1 'polypeptide(L)'
;MARQSTLNFARSGAHGAGRSRVSWKHHQLANDISSRFHTVLFGVAGEFTASTQIAAFDLDGTLIRPKSGLKFPRNAADWSLLRRDTKERLNTLIQTGYAIVIISNQNYSGRPAKLEEWQVKMGAIAERLHDVPFICIAATTKDENRKPDTGMWGCLQAYFESLGCVRPDTKESFFVGDAAGRRGDHSADDKNFAKNAELRFYTPEEYFDA
;
A
#
# COMPACT_ATOMS: atom_id res chain seq x y z
N MET A 1 14.34 -26.29 6.21
CA MET A 1 14.80 -24.88 6.05
C MET A 1 13.80 -23.99 6.77
N ALA A 2 14.24 -23.30 7.82
CA ALA A 2 13.36 -22.51 8.68
C ALA A 2 12.78 -21.33 7.90
N ARG A 3 11.45 -21.27 7.74
CA ARG A 3 10.74 -20.11 7.21
C ARG A 3 10.91 -18.98 8.21
N GLN A 4 11.78 -18.02 7.91
CA GLN A 4 11.93 -16.82 8.72
C GLN A 4 10.65 -16.01 8.60
N SER A 5 9.87 -16.04 9.67
CA SER A 5 8.67 -15.26 9.81
C SER A 5 9.03 -13.81 10.16
N THR A 6 8.37 -12.86 9.50
CA THR A 6 8.40 -11.43 9.83
C THR A 6 7.88 -11.12 11.24
N LEU A 7 7.32 -12.14 11.94
CA LEU A 7 6.74 -12.07 13.29
C LEU A 7 7.70 -11.64 14.41
N ASN A 8 9.03 -11.72 14.24
CA ASN A 8 9.97 -11.55 15.37
C ASN A 8 10.45 -10.12 15.64
N PHE A 9 10.09 -9.12 14.82
CA PHE A 9 10.74 -7.80 14.88
C PHE A 9 9.94 -6.70 15.58
N ALA A 10 8.73 -6.98 16.08
CA ALA A 10 7.86 -5.98 16.72
C ALA A 10 8.04 -5.82 18.25
N ARG A 11 9.22 -6.13 18.81
CA ARG A 11 9.53 -5.83 20.23
C ARG A 11 10.67 -4.83 20.33
N SER A 12 10.34 -3.54 20.25
CA SER A 12 10.89 -2.45 21.08
C SER A 12 10.53 -1.09 20.44
N GLY A 13 10.04 -0.16 21.25
CA GLY A 13 9.73 1.19 20.78
C GLY A 13 8.72 1.98 21.62
N ALA A 14 8.65 1.76 22.93
CA ALA A 14 8.08 2.76 23.83
C ALA A 14 9.24 3.64 24.31
N HIS A 15 9.34 4.86 23.79
CA HIS A 15 9.82 6.10 24.44
C HIS A 15 10.23 7.15 23.38
N GLY A 16 9.57 8.32 23.41
CA GLY A 16 9.93 9.49 22.61
C GLY A 16 8.73 10.07 21.84
N ALA A 17 8.56 11.39 21.89
CA ALA A 17 7.43 12.12 21.31
C ALA A 17 7.25 11.88 19.79
N GLY A 18 5.99 11.66 19.38
CA GLY A 18 5.59 11.39 18.00
C GLY A 18 5.11 9.95 17.82
N ARG A 19 3.85 9.64 18.15
CA ARG A 19 3.24 8.36 17.77
C ARG A 19 3.41 8.19 16.25
N SER A 20 4.07 7.11 15.82
CA SER A 20 3.96 6.62 14.44
C SER A 20 2.48 6.68 14.04
N ARG A 21 2.16 7.50 13.02
CA ARG A 21 0.77 7.65 12.53
C ARG A 21 0.25 6.39 11.86
N VAL A 22 1.12 5.42 11.58
CA VAL A 22 0.80 4.12 11.03
C VAL A 22 0.80 3.08 12.14
N SER A 23 -0.34 2.41 12.35
CA SER A 23 -0.47 1.21 13.17
C SER A 23 -0.24 -0.02 12.31
N TRP A 24 0.85 -0.75 12.57
CA TRP A 24 1.16 -2.01 11.89
C TRP A 24 0.30 -3.16 12.45
N LYS A 25 -0.34 -3.95 11.58
CA LYS A 25 -1.41 -4.92 11.94
C LYS A 25 -1.04 -6.40 11.80
N HIS A 26 0.26 -6.72 11.68
CA HIS A 26 0.75 -8.08 11.43
C HIS A 26 0.20 -9.20 12.32
N HIS A 27 -0.21 -8.89 13.56
CA HIS A 27 -0.68 -9.86 14.56
C HIS A 27 -2.19 -9.83 14.81
N GLN A 28 -2.94 -8.93 14.16
CA GLN A 28 -4.38 -8.73 14.43
C GLN A 28 -5.29 -9.40 13.39
N LEU A 29 -4.72 -9.97 12.34
CA LEU A 29 -5.44 -10.85 11.43
C LEU A 29 -5.54 -12.23 12.10
N ALA A 30 -6.75 -12.79 12.21
CA ALA A 30 -7.00 -14.08 12.86
C ALA A 30 -6.00 -15.17 12.39
N ASN A 31 -5.68 -16.14 13.25
CA ASN A 31 -4.60 -17.12 13.04
C ASN A 31 -4.58 -17.76 11.63
N ASP A 32 -5.75 -18.02 11.03
CA ASP A 32 -5.85 -18.59 9.69
C ASP A 32 -5.53 -17.59 8.57
N ILE A 33 -5.94 -16.32 8.74
CA ILE A 33 -5.63 -15.19 7.84
C ILE A 33 -4.13 -14.86 7.87
N SER A 34 -3.53 -14.94 9.06
CA SER A 34 -2.09 -14.73 9.28
C SER A 34 -1.21 -15.71 8.50
N SER A 35 -1.65 -16.97 8.34
CA SER A 35 -0.88 -17.98 7.60
C SER A 35 -0.83 -17.73 6.10
N ARG A 36 -1.91 -17.21 5.49
CA ARG A 36 -2.01 -16.95 4.04
C ARG A 36 -1.29 -15.66 3.64
N PHE A 37 -1.32 -14.65 4.51
CA PHE A 37 -0.74 -13.32 4.23
C PHE A 37 0.56 -13.08 4.99
N HIS A 38 1.28 -14.15 5.35
CA HIS A 38 2.49 -14.08 6.18
C HIS A 38 3.65 -13.30 5.53
N THR A 39 3.58 -13.08 4.22
CA THR A 39 4.53 -12.26 3.45
C THR A 39 4.01 -10.86 3.14
N VAL A 40 2.87 -10.46 3.71
CA VAL A 40 2.28 -9.13 3.57
C VAL A 40 2.60 -8.27 4.79
N LEU A 41 3.10 -7.06 4.53
CA LEU A 41 3.21 -5.98 5.48
C LEU A 41 1.94 -5.13 5.40
N PHE A 42 1.27 -4.92 6.53
CA PHE A 42 -0.03 -4.23 6.59
C PHE A 42 -0.01 -3.14 7.66
N GLY A 43 -0.33 -1.91 7.26
CA GLY A 43 -0.41 -0.75 8.15
C GLY A 43 -1.66 0.07 7.91
N VAL A 44 -2.18 0.70 8.98
CA VAL A 44 -3.33 1.62 8.93
C VAL A 44 -2.87 2.98 9.42
N ALA A 45 -3.07 4.02 8.61
CA ALA A 45 -2.70 5.39 8.91
C ALA A 45 -3.93 6.25 9.24
N GLY A 46 -3.90 6.94 10.39
CA GLY A 46 -5.00 7.80 10.83
C GLY A 46 -6.29 7.05 11.21
N GLU A 47 -7.39 7.81 11.33
CA GLU A 47 -8.72 7.27 11.64
C GLU A 47 -9.38 6.73 10.36
N PHE A 48 -8.95 5.54 9.93
CA PHE A 48 -9.44 4.89 8.72
C PHE A 48 -10.88 4.38 8.89
N THR A 49 -11.74 4.71 7.92
CA THR A 49 -13.11 4.20 7.83
C THR A 49 -13.23 3.27 6.63
N ALA A 50 -13.73 2.05 6.85
CA ALA A 50 -13.96 1.09 5.78
C ALA A 50 -15.07 1.57 4.82
N SER A 51 -14.91 1.29 3.53
CA SER A 51 -15.90 1.59 2.48
C SER A 51 -15.95 0.47 1.46
N THR A 52 -17.13 0.21 0.88
CA THR A 52 -17.23 -0.71 -0.26
C THR A 52 -16.55 -0.16 -1.52
N GLN A 53 -16.34 1.16 -1.61
CA GLN A 53 -15.64 1.83 -2.70
C GLN A 53 -14.17 2.03 -2.33
N ILE A 54 -13.26 1.44 -3.09
CA ILE A 54 -11.81 1.53 -2.85
C ILE A 54 -11.12 2.27 -3.98
N ALA A 55 -10.39 3.32 -3.61
CA ALA A 55 -9.43 3.97 -4.49
C ALA A 55 -8.05 3.43 -4.11
N ALA A 56 -7.58 2.43 -4.85
CA ALA A 56 -6.31 1.77 -4.60
C ALA A 56 -5.21 2.33 -5.52
N PHE A 57 -4.00 2.48 -4.99
CA PHE A 57 -2.87 3.09 -5.70
C PHE A 57 -1.60 2.25 -5.50
N ASP A 58 -0.77 2.13 -6.54
CA ASP A 58 0.65 1.85 -6.32
C ASP A 58 1.32 3.03 -5.60
N LEU A 59 2.51 2.79 -5.06
CA LEU A 59 3.30 3.79 -4.36
C LEU A 59 4.33 4.48 -5.28
N ASP A 60 5.31 3.71 -5.78
CA ASP A 60 6.56 4.22 -6.33
C ASP A 60 6.42 4.43 -7.84
N GLY A 61 6.32 5.69 -8.28
CA GLY A 61 5.97 6.04 -9.67
C GLY A 61 4.51 6.48 -9.82
N THR A 62 3.69 6.26 -8.79
CA THR A 62 2.25 6.56 -8.81
C THR A 62 1.85 7.64 -7.80
N LEU A 63 2.00 7.42 -6.50
CA LEU A 63 1.73 8.45 -5.49
C LEU A 63 2.96 9.31 -5.21
N ILE A 64 4.15 8.71 -5.34
CA ILE A 64 5.42 9.38 -5.06
C ILE A 64 6.44 9.12 -6.17
N ARG A 65 7.47 9.96 -6.20
CA ARG A 65 8.66 9.81 -7.05
C ARG A 65 9.92 10.20 -6.29
N PRO A 66 11.11 9.70 -6.65
CA PRO A 66 12.36 10.16 -6.06
C PRO A 66 12.55 11.67 -6.21
N LYS A 67 12.89 12.37 -5.12
CA LYS A 67 13.20 13.82 -5.18
C LYS A 67 14.45 14.09 -5.99
N SER A 68 15.39 13.14 -5.97
CA SER A 68 16.65 13.19 -6.70
C SER A 68 16.51 13.13 -8.22
N GLY A 69 15.32 12.79 -8.75
CA GLY A 69 15.09 12.56 -10.17
C GLY A 69 15.71 11.27 -10.71
N LEU A 70 16.31 10.45 -9.85
CA LEU A 70 16.81 9.13 -10.23
C LEU A 70 15.67 8.12 -10.41
N LYS A 71 15.96 7.03 -11.13
CA LYS A 71 15.03 5.91 -11.30
C LYS A 71 14.68 5.21 -9.98
N PHE A 72 15.63 5.12 -9.06
CA PHE A 72 15.45 4.49 -7.75
C PHE A 72 15.83 5.47 -6.63
N PRO A 73 15.13 5.44 -5.48
CA PRO A 73 15.41 6.34 -4.36
C PRO A 73 16.77 6.01 -3.72
N ARG A 74 17.51 7.06 -3.32
CA ARG A 74 18.81 6.90 -2.64
C ARG A 74 18.67 6.40 -1.19
N ASN A 75 17.59 6.78 -0.52
CA ASN A 75 17.29 6.44 0.87
C ASN A 75 15.79 6.68 1.18
N ALA A 76 15.37 6.40 2.40
CA ALA A 76 13.98 6.54 2.86
C ALA A 76 13.42 7.97 2.81
N ALA A 77 14.26 9.01 2.71
CA ALA A 77 13.83 10.42 2.58
C ALA A 77 13.78 10.92 1.13
N ASP A 78 14.29 10.13 0.17
CA ASP A 78 14.33 10.48 -1.25
C ASP A 78 12.99 10.18 -1.94
N TRP A 79 11.93 10.88 -1.54
CA TRP A 79 10.61 10.81 -2.17
C TRP A 79 9.86 12.13 -2.07
N SER A 80 9.13 12.51 -3.12
CA SER A 80 8.12 13.57 -3.09
C SER A 80 6.82 13.03 -3.63
N LEU A 81 5.69 13.67 -3.28
CA LEU A 81 4.43 13.40 -3.97
C LEU A 81 4.63 13.56 -5.48
N LEU A 82 4.07 12.64 -6.27
CA LEU A 82 4.18 12.66 -7.73
C LEU A 82 3.67 14.01 -8.26
N ARG A 83 2.53 14.46 -7.72
CA ARG A 83 1.88 15.72 -8.07
C ARG A 83 1.71 16.61 -6.84
N ARG A 84 1.56 17.92 -7.08
CA ARG A 84 1.37 18.90 -6.00
C ARG A 84 -0.01 18.78 -5.35
N ASP A 85 -1.01 18.41 -6.14
CA ASP A 85 -2.42 18.24 -5.81
C ASP A 85 -2.78 16.81 -5.36
N THR A 86 -1.82 15.88 -5.26
CA THR A 86 -2.08 14.48 -4.83
C THR A 86 -2.88 14.42 -3.53
N LYS A 87 -2.50 15.23 -2.52
CA LYS A 87 -3.19 15.28 -1.23
C LYS A 87 -4.66 15.72 -1.36
N GLU A 88 -4.90 16.75 -2.15
CA GLU A 88 -6.24 17.29 -2.39
C GLU A 88 -7.13 16.26 -3.08
N ARG A 89 -6.64 15.61 -4.13
CA ARG A 89 -7.38 14.56 -4.85
C ARG A 89 -7.74 13.36 -3.96
N LEU A 90 -6.82 12.92 -3.09
CA LEU A 90 -7.10 11.84 -2.13
C LEU A 90 -8.18 12.26 -1.11
N ASN A 91 -8.18 13.52 -0.67
CA ASN A 91 -9.24 14.04 0.20
C ASN A 91 -10.59 14.11 -0.53
N THR A 92 -10.62 14.52 -1.80
CA THR A 92 -11.84 14.51 -2.62
C THR A 92 -12.42 13.11 -2.71
N LEU A 93 -11.58 12.08 -2.94
CA LEU A 93 -12.01 10.68 -2.95
C LEU A 93 -12.69 10.28 -1.65
N ILE A 94 -12.09 10.60 -0.50
CA ILE A 94 -12.68 10.33 0.82
C ILE A 94 -14.03 11.03 0.97
N GLN A 95 -14.12 12.31 0.57
CA GLN A 95 -15.38 13.08 0.62
C GLN A 95 -16.47 12.48 -0.29
N THR A 96 -16.08 11.83 -1.38
CA THR A 96 -16.99 11.10 -2.29
C THR A 96 -17.25 9.65 -1.89
N GLY A 97 -16.74 9.21 -0.73
CA GLY A 97 -17.05 7.91 -0.12
C GLY A 97 -16.04 6.79 -0.39
N TYR A 98 -14.89 7.09 -1.01
CA TYR A 98 -13.84 6.10 -1.21
C TYR A 98 -12.95 5.94 0.02
N ALA A 99 -12.56 4.70 0.33
CA ALA A 99 -11.44 4.44 1.21
C ALA A 99 -10.12 4.34 0.41
N ILE A 100 -9.04 4.92 0.94
CA ILE A 100 -7.74 4.97 0.26
C ILE A 100 -6.90 3.77 0.67
N VAL A 101 -6.36 3.05 -0.33
CA VAL A 101 -5.48 1.90 -0.11
C VAL A 101 -4.23 2.03 -0.98
N ILE A 102 -3.05 1.83 -0.38
CA ILE A 102 -1.77 1.79 -1.07
C ILE A 102 -1.32 0.33 -1.16
N ILE A 103 -1.02 -0.16 -2.36
CA ILE A 103 -0.63 -1.56 -2.63
C ILE A 103 0.70 -1.58 -3.36
N SER A 104 1.76 -2.06 -2.71
CA SER A 104 3.12 -1.92 -3.20
C SER A 104 3.91 -3.24 -3.21
N ASN A 105 4.70 -3.43 -4.27
CA ASN A 105 5.53 -4.60 -4.47
C ASN A 105 6.93 -4.37 -3.87
N GLN A 106 7.23 -4.90 -2.69
CA GLN A 106 8.47 -4.57 -1.95
C GLN A 106 9.32 -5.81 -1.64
N ASN A 107 10.30 -6.16 -2.48
CA ASN A 107 11.07 -7.40 -2.32
C ASN A 107 12.09 -7.35 -1.16
N TYR A 108 11.63 -7.59 0.07
CA TYR A 108 12.38 -7.47 1.33
C TYR A 108 12.71 -8.80 2.01
N SER A 109 12.41 -9.94 1.38
CA SER A 109 12.81 -11.25 1.90
C SER A 109 14.29 -11.29 2.29
N GLY A 110 14.58 -11.60 3.56
CA GLY A 110 15.93 -11.60 4.12
C GLY A 110 16.59 -10.21 4.28
N ARG A 111 15.83 -9.11 4.22
CA ARG A 111 16.32 -7.72 4.28
C ARG A 111 15.57 -6.87 5.32
N PRO A 112 15.72 -7.14 6.63
CA PRO A 112 14.97 -6.45 7.69
C PRO A 112 15.17 -4.92 7.69
N ALA A 113 16.39 -4.45 7.42
CA ALA A 113 16.67 -3.00 7.31
C ALA A 113 15.83 -2.32 6.21
N LYS A 114 15.54 -3.01 5.09
CA LYS A 114 14.70 -2.46 4.02
C LYS A 114 13.22 -2.39 4.41
N LEU A 115 12.76 -3.34 5.21
CA LEU A 115 11.42 -3.29 5.79
C LEU A 115 11.30 -2.08 6.73
N GLU A 116 12.25 -1.90 7.65
CA GLU A 116 12.28 -0.76 8.58
C GLU A 116 12.35 0.58 7.84
N GLU A 117 13.23 0.71 6.83
CA GLU A 117 13.31 1.88 5.96
C GLU A 117 11.95 2.21 5.32
N TRP A 118 11.22 1.19 4.87
CA TRP A 118 9.90 1.38 4.27
C TRP A 118 8.84 1.78 5.30
N GLN A 119 8.87 1.22 6.50
CA GLN A 119 7.96 1.63 7.58
C GLN A 119 8.18 3.09 7.98
N VAL A 120 9.45 3.53 8.06
CA VAL A 120 9.82 4.94 8.29
C VAL A 120 9.31 5.83 7.14
N LYS A 121 9.51 5.39 5.88
CA LYS A 121 9.00 6.11 4.70
C LYS A 121 7.47 6.25 4.75
N MET A 122 6.73 5.19 5.07
CA MET A 122 5.27 5.25 5.21
C MET A 122 4.82 6.15 6.36
N GLY A 123 5.56 6.18 7.47
CA GLY A 123 5.32 7.13 8.56
C GLY A 123 5.46 8.58 8.12
N ALA A 124 6.52 8.90 7.37
CA ALA A 124 6.73 10.25 6.82
C ALA A 124 5.67 10.63 5.76
N ILE A 125 5.21 9.67 4.95
CA ILE A 125 4.09 9.88 4.03
C ILE A 125 2.79 10.15 4.80
N ALA A 126 2.49 9.38 5.85
CA ALA A 126 1.34 9.61 6.70
C ALA A 126 1.36 10.98 7.39
N GLU A 127 2.55 11.48 7.75
CA GLU A 127 2.70 12.84 8.27
C GLU A 127 2.43 13.90 7.18
N ARG A 128 2.96 13.69 5.97
CA ARG A 128 2.71 14.59 4.83
C ARG A 128 1.24 14.62 4.41
N LEU A 129 0.55 13.50 4.57
CA LEU A 129 -0.86 13.28 4.26
C LEU A 129 -1.74 13.21 5.53
N HIS A 130 -1.46 14.06 6.52
CA HIS A 130 -2.03 13.97 7.86
C HIS A 130 -3.56 13.94 7.99
N ASP A 131 -4.30 14.40 7.00
CA ASP A 131 -5.77 14.43 6.95
C ASP A 131 -6.35 13.41 5.96
N VAL A 132 -5.51 12.54 5.37
CA VAL A 132 -5.90 11.44 4.49
C VAL A 132 -5.66 10.13 5.23
N PRO A 133 -6.69 9.51 5.84
CA PRO A 133 -6.58 8.16 6.34
C PRO A 133 -6.37 7.17 5.19
N PHE A 134 -5.47 6.20 5.36
CA PHE A 134 -5.23 5.16 4.36
C PHE A 134 -4.76 3.84 4.96
N ILE A 135 -4.96 2.75 4.22
CA ILE A 135 -4.28 1.48 4.46
C ILE A 135 -3.06 1.42 3.55
N CYS A 136 -1.94 0.89 4.04
CA CYS A 136 -0.78 0.54 3.21
C CYS A 136 -0.45 -0.94 3.34
N ILE A 137 -0.34 -1.60 2.19
CA ILE A 137 -0.10 -3.03 2.04
C ILE A 137 1.13 -3.22 1.16
N ALA A 138 2.08 -4.05 1.60
CA ALA A 138 3.26 -4.37 0.81
C ALA A 138 3.56 -5.87 0.78
N ALA A 139 3.73 -6.42 -0.41
CA ALA A 139 4.19 -7.79 -0.61
C ALA A 139 5.71 -7.85 -0.44
N THR A 140 6.18 -8.60 0.57
CA THR A 140 7.60 -8.63 0.98
C THR A 140 8.47 -9.63 0.21
N THR A 141 7.85 -10.49 -0.59
CA THR A 141 8.44 -11.65 -1.27
C THR A 141 7.93 -11.73 -2.72
N LYS A 142 8.39 -12.74 -3.47
CA LYS A 142 7.89 -13.07 -4.81
C LYS A 142 7.01 -14.32 -4.72
N ASP A 143 5.76 -14.13 -4.33
CA ASP A 143 4.74 -15.17 -4.17
C ASP A 143 3.37 -14.62 -4.59
N GLU A 144 2.29 -15.36 -4.32
CA GLU A 144 0.92 -15.00 -4.69
C GLU A 144 0.39 -13.72 -4.04
N ASN A 145 1.10 -13.15 -3.05
CA ASN A 145 0.75 -11.85 -2.49
C ASN A 145 1.29 -10.70 -3.33
N ARG A 146 2.23 -10.94 -4.23
CA ARG A 146 2.87 -9.93 -5.06
C ARG A 146 2.07 -9.67 -6.33
N LYS A 147 1.89 -8.39 -6.71
CA LYS A 147 1.33 -8.03 -8.03
C LYS A 147 2.18 -8.70 -9.14
N PRO A 148 1.57 -9.31 -10.16
CA PRO A 148 0.17 -9.15 -10.59
C PRO A 148 -0.85 -10.07 -9.89
N ASP A 149 -0.44 -10.92 -8.95
CA ASP A 149 -1.38 -11.74 -8.17
C ASP A 149 -2.12 -10.92 -7.12
N THR A 150 -3.27 -11.43 -6.68
CA THR A 150 -4.27 -10.66 -5.92
C THR A 150 -4.17 -10.82 -4.40
N GLY A 151 -3.13 -11.48 -3.88
CA GLY A 151 -3.07 -11.78 -2.44
C GLY A 151 -3.10 -10.54 -1.53
N MET A 152 -2.48 -9.41 -1.92
CA MET A 152 -2.65 -8.15 -1.17
C MET A 152 -4.09 -7.62 -1.14
N TRP A 153 -4.86 -7.81 -2.23
CA TRP A 153 -6.29 -7.48 -2.25
C TRP A 153 -7.10 -8.42 -1.36
N GLY A 154 -6.80 -9.72 -1.41
CA GLY A 154 -7.39 -10.70 -0.49
C GLY A 154 -7.12 -10.37 0.98
N CYS A 155 -5.93 -9.84 1.29
CA CYS A 155 -5.58 -9.37 2.63
C CYS A 155 -6.45 -8.19 3.09
N LEU A 156 -6.70 -7.22 2.19
CA LEU A 156 -7.64 -6.11 2.44
C LEU A 156 -9.05 -6.62 2.73
N GLN A 157 -9.57 -7.54 1.90
CA GLN A 157 -10.90 -8.13 2.08
C GLN A 157 -11.01 -8.84 3.44
N ALA A 158 -10.02 -9.69 3.77
CA ALA A 158 -9.99 -10.40 5.05
C ALA A 158 -9.91 -9.44 6.25
N TYR A 159 -9.20 -8.31 6.12
CA TYR A 159 -9.19 -7.28 7.14
C TYR A 159 -10.58 -6.66 7.34
N PHE A 160 -11.30 -6.32 6.27
CA PHE A 160 -12.65 -5.74 6.37
C PHE A 160 -13.63 -6.72 7.02
N GLU A 161 -13.56 -8.00 6.65
CA GLU A 161 -14.37 -9.04 7.29
C GLU A 161 -14.07 -9.18 8.77
N SER A 162 -12.81 -9.08 9.18
CA SER A 162 -12.43 -9.14 10.61
C SER A 162 -12.99 -7.98 11.43
N LEU A 163 -13.34 -6.87 10.78
CA LEU A 163 -14.03 -5.72 11.39
C LEU A 163 -15.56 -5.85 11.36
N GLY A 164 -16.10 -6.93 10.77
CA GLY A 164 -17.54 -7.08 10.51
C GLY A 164 -18.06 -6.16 9.41
N CYS A 165 -17.18 -5.61 8.57
CA CYS A 165 -17.54 -4.73 7.46
C CYS A 165 -17.85 -5.54 6.19
N VAL A 166 -18.65 -4.93 5.30
CA VAL A 166 -18.89 -5.46 3.96
C VAL A 166 -17.58 -5.42 3.16
N ARG A 167 -17.32 -6.47 2.37
CA ARG A 167 -16.16 -6.51 1.48
C ARG A 167 -16.21 -5.38 0.44
N PRO A 168 -15.05 -4.88 -0.03
CA PRO A 168 -14.96 -4.00 -1.20
C PRO A 168 -15.71 -4.54 -2.42
N ASP A 169 -16.48 -3.67 -3.07
CA ASP A 169 -17.08 -3.91 -4.38
C ASP A 169 -16.07 -3.54 -5.46
N THR A 170 -15.61 -4.54 -6.22
CA THR A 170 -14.58 -4.36 -7.25
C THR A 170 -15.06 -3.50 -8.43
N LYS A 171 -16.38 -3.47 -8.71
CA LYS A 171 -16.95 -2.70 -9.82
C LYS A 171 -17.01 -1.20 -9.54
N GLU A 172 -17.19 -0.85 -8.27
CA GLU A 172 -17.18 0.52 -7.76
C GLU A 172 -15.80 0.92 -7.19
N SER A 173 -14.78 0.10 -7.44
CA SER A 173 -13.40 0.33 -7.03
C SER A 173 -12.47 0.44 -8.23
N PHE A 174 -11.31 1.06 -8.02
CA PHE A 174 -10.30 1.19 -9.06
C PHE A 174 -8.88 1.09 -8.51
N PHE A 175 -7.94 0.79 -9.40
CA PHE A 175 -6.52 0.75 -9.14
C PHE A 175 -5.75 1.70 -10.06
N VAL A 176 -4.88 2.53 -9.48
CA VAL A 176 -3.97 3.41 -10.23
C VAL A 176 -2.54 2.89 -10.09
N GLY A 177 -1.81 2.75 -11.19
CA GLY A 177 -0.42 2.26 -11.14
C GLY A 177 0.39 2.54 -12.41
N ASP A 178 1.69 2.78 -12.27
CA ASP A 178 2.59 3.11 -13.39
C ASP A 178 3.07 1.89 -14.18
N ALA A 179 3.05 0.68 -13.58
CA ALA A 179 3.44 -0.56 -14.24
C ALA A 179 2.34 -1.08 -15.17
N ALA A 180 2.12 -0.37 -16.27
CA ALA A 180 1.00 -0.59 -17.19
C ALA A 180 1.37 -1.35 -18.48
N GLY A 181 2.64 -1.74 -18.63
CA GLY A 181 3.14 -2.44 -19.81
C GLY A 181 3.29 -1.56 -21.05
N ARG A 182 3.35 -0.23 -20.89
CA ARG A 182 3.63 0.72 -21.98
C ARG A 182 5.11 0.69 -22.34
N ARG A 183 5.47 1.26 -23.48
CA ARG A 183 6.88 1.38 -23.88
C ARG A 183 7.65 2.20 -22.84
N GLY A 184 8.59 1.56 -22.16
CA GLY A 184 9.41 2.18 -21.12
C GLY A 184 9.01 1.81 -19.69
N ASP A 185 7.81 1.23 -19.50
CA ASP A 185 7.40 0.69 -18.20
C ASP A 185 8.28 -0.51 -17.83
N HIS A 186 8.55 -0.67 -16.54
CA HIS A 186 9.41 -1.73 -16.04
C HIS A 186 8.72 -3.10 -16.02
N SER A 187 7.38 -3.12 -15.94
CA SER A 187 6.54 -4.32 -16.01
C SER A 187 5.10 -3.92 -16.40
N ALA A 188 4.19 -4.90 -16.36
CA ALA A 188 2.74 -4.69 -16.49
C ALA A 188 2.00 -5.13 -15.21
N ASP A 189 2.70 -5.17 -14.07
CA ASP A 189 2.20 -5.79 -12.84
C ASP A 189 0.96 -5.09 -12.30
N ASP A 190 0.88 -3.75 -12.40
CA ASP A 190 -0.25 -2.97 -11.89
C ASP A 190 -1.51 -3.17 -12.73
N LYS A 191 -1.35 -3.11 -14.05
CA LYS A 191 -2.46 -3.36 -14.98
C LYS A 191 -2.99 -4.79 -14.86
N ASN A 192 -2.09 -5.76 -14.74
CA ASN A 192 -2.47 -7.16 -14.59
C ASN A 192 -3.06 -7.45 -13.21
N PHE A 193 -2.57 -6.81 -12.14
CA PHE A 193 -3.18 -6.86 -10.81
C PHE A 193 -4.62 -6.35 -10.83
N ALA A 194 -4.85 -5.17 -11.41
CA ALA A 194 -6.18 -4.60 -11.52
C ALA A 194 -7.12 -5.54 -12.30
N LYS A 195 -6.64 -6.08 -13.43
CA LYS A 195 -7.39 -7.07 -14.21
C LYS A 195 -7.73 -8.33 -13.39
N ASN A 196 -6.75 -8.89 -12.69
CA ASN A 196 -6.93 -10.12 -11.91
C ASN A 196 -7.84 -9.91 -10.69
N ALA A 197 -7.86 -8.71 -10.12
CA ALA A 197 -8.75 -8.32 -9.03
C ALA A 197 -10.11 -7.77 -9.52
N GLU A 198 -10.36 -7.75 -10.83
CA GLU A 198 -11.56 -7.20 -11.48
C GLU A 198 -11.80 -5.71 -11.17
N LEU A 199 -10.74 -4.95 -10.99
CA LEU A 199 -10.75 -3.50 -10.74
C LEU A 199 -10.65 -2.72 -12.05
N ARG A 200 -11.30 -1.56 -12.09
CA ARG A 200 -11.00 -0.57 -13.12
C ARG A 200 -9.56 -0.09 -12.97
N PHE A 201 -8.84 0.07 -14.07
CA PHE A 201 -7.43 0.48 -14.06
C PHE A 201 -7.23 1.86 -14.67
N TYR A 202 -6.34 2.65 -14.07
CA TYR A 202 -5.82 3.89 -14.61
C TYR A 202 -4.30 3.95 -14.46
N THR A 203 -3.62 4.56 -15.41
CA THR A 203 -2.24 5.03 -15.21
C THR A 203 -2.24 6.31 -14.37
N PRO A 204 -1.11 6.69 -13.74
CA PRO A 204 -1.03 7.95 -13.00
C PRO A 204 -1.33 9.15 -13.89
N GLU A 205 -0.87 9.13 -15.14
CA GLU A 205 -1.15 10.21 -16.11
C GLU A 205 -2.64 10.30 -16.43
N GLU A 206 -3.31 9.18 -16.74
CA GLU A 206 -4.76 9.16 -16.99
C GLU A 206 -5.58 9.62 -15.78
N TYR A 207 -5.11 9.36 -14.56
CA TYR A 207 -5.85 9.69 -13.34
C TYR A 207 -5.59 11.12 -12.85
N PHE A 208 -4.33 11.59 -12.88
CA PHE A 208 -3.94 12.87 -12.30
C PHE A 208 -3.91 14.02 -13.30
N ASP A 209 -3.81 13.76 -14.61
CA ASP A 209 -3.87 14.79 -15.64
C ASP A 209 -5.28 14.97 -16.23
N ALA A 210 -6.24 14.17 -15.76
CA ALA A 210 -7.68 14.35 -16.01
C ALA A 210 -8.29 15.46 -15.12
#